data_AF-A0A843E048-F1
#
_entry.id   AF-A0A843E048-F1
#
_cell.length_a   1.000
_cell.length_b   1.000
_cell.length_c   1.000
_cell.angle_alpha   90.00
_cell.angle_beta   90.00
_cell.angle_gamma   90.00
#
_symmetry.space_group_name_H-M   'P 1'
#
loop_
_entity.id
_entity.type
_entity.pdbx_description
1 polymer ?
#
loop_
_entity_poly.entity_id
_entity_poly.type
_entity_poly.pdbx_seq_one_letter_code
_entity_poly.pdbx_strand_id
1 'polypeptide(L)'
;TLSPELSNEEIRSLAQHYSGRLEVMVFGRQELMCTRDPAMHNGILVDEKSFRFPVYKDVHGLSHILNSSDTILLPYLGELGRMGIDSVGIDLRRRPENIARRVAEAYANNDVKAKFDLQEMCGGLNYGAYLRGTE
;
A
#
# COMPACT_ATOMS: atom_id res chain seq x y z
N THR A 1 -9.03 9.87 3.40
CA THR A 1 -7.94 8.88 3.45
C THR A 1 -6.66 9.59 3.83
N LEU A 2 -5.93 9.04 4.80
CA LEU A 2 -4.65 9.53 5.27
C LEU A 2 -3.54 9.21 4.27
N SER A 3 -2.45 9.99 4.33
CA SER A 3 -1.28 9.72 3.50
C SER A 3 -0.62 8.40 3.92
N PRO A 4 -0.20 7.54 2.97
CA PRO A 4 0.51 6.29 3.24
C PRO A 4 1.96 6.52 3.73
N GLU A 5 2.46 7.75 3.66
CA GLU A 5 3.79 8.15 4.14
C GLU A 5 3.81 8.55 5.61
N LEU A 6 2.67 8.45 6.32
CA LEU A 6 2.58 8.74 7.74
C LEU A 6 3.01 7.54 8.59
N SER A 7 3.73 7.82 9.67
CA SER A 7 4.03 6.85 10.72
C SER A 7 2.81 6.55 11.59
N ASN A 8 2.88 5.48 12.37
CA ASN A 8 1.86 5.14 13.36
C ASN A 8 1.63 6.26 14.40
N GLU A 9 2.68 6.98 14.81
CA GLU A 9 2.59 8.12 15.74
C GLU A 9 1.88 9.31 15.09
N GLU A 10 2.21 9.62 13.83
CA GLU A 10 1.56 10.70 13.08
C GLU A 10 0.08 10.38 12.84
N ILE A 11 -0.24 9.14 12.48
CA ILE A 11 -1.63 8.66 12.33
C ILE A 11 -2.39 8.82 13.65
N ARG A 12 -1.81 8.37 14.77
CA ARG A 12 -2.41 8.49 16.10
C ARG A 12 -2.65 9.96 16.49
N SER A 13 -1.65 10.81 16.27
CA SER A 13 -1.76 12.25 16.55
C SER A 13 -2.90 12.88 15.75
N LEU A 14 -3.01 12.57 14.45
CA LEU A 14 -4.09 13.08 13.61
C LEU A 14 -5.46 12.58 14.08
N ALA A 15 -5.59 11.30 14.38
CA ALA A 15 -6.86 10.71 14.82
C ALA A 15 -7.36 11.29 16.16
N GLN A 16 -6.45 11.76 17.03
CA GLN A 16 -6.81 12.45 18.27
C GLN A 16 -7.34 13.87 18.06
N HIS A 17 -6.92 14.55 16.98
CA HIS A 17 -7.23 15.97 16.76
C HIS A 17 -8.26 16.20 15.65
N TYR A 18 -8.51 15.20 14.80
CA TYR A 18 -9.48 15.27 13.73
C TYR A 18 -10.80 14.60 14.14
N SER A 19 -11.90 15.34 14.06
CA SER A 19 -13.23 14.87 14.48
C SER A 19 -14.04 14.17 13.37
N GLY A 20 -13.51 14.11 12.15
CA GLY A 20 -14.14 13.43 11.03
C GLY A 20 -13.68 11.97 10.88
N ARG A 21 -14.25 11.28 9.90
CA ARG A 21 -13.89 9.89 9.61
C ARG A 21 -12.55 9.79 8.89
N LEU A 22 -11.72 8.84 9.32
CA LEU A 22 -10.40 8.56 8.77
C LEU A 22 -10.35 7.20 8.08
N GLU A 23 -9.55 7.13 7.02
CA GLU A 23 -9.27 5.90 6.28
C GLU A 23 -7.76 5.77 6.10
N VAL A 24 -7.21 4.57 6.26
CA VAL A 24 -5.80 4.27 5.97
C VAL A 24 -5.71 3.23 4.86
N MET A 25 -4.82 3.46 3.89
CA MET A 25 -4.47 2.43 2.90
C MET A 25 -3.60 1.36 3.58
N VAL A 26 -4.11 0.15 3.66
CA VAL A 26 -3.47 -0.97 4.40
C VAL A 26 -2.92 -2.05 3.49
N PHE A 27 -3.29 -2.07 2.21
CA PHE A 27 -2.69 -2.95 1.22
C PHE A 27 -2.53 -2.25 -0.12
N GLY A 28 -1.45 -2.55 -0.82
CA GLY A 28 -1.26 -2.22 -2.22
C GLY A 28 0.08 -1.59 -2.51
N ARG A 29 0.30 -1.32 -3.80
CA ARG A 29 1.56 -0.75 -4.28
C ARG A 29 1.39 0.73 -4.49
N GLN A 30 1.95 1.49 -3.57
CA GLN A 30 1.83 2.94 -3.56
C GLN A 30 2.42 3.55 -4.84
N GLU A 31 1.76 4.59 -5.34
CA GLU A 31 2.31 5.39 -6.43
C GLU A 31 3.47 6.24 -5.91
N LEU A 32 4.63 6.07 -6.53
CA LEU A 32 5.88 6.74 -6.17
C LEU A 32 6.00 8.08 -6.92
N MET A 33 5.67 8.10 -8.21
CA MET A 33 5.84 9.25 -9.07
C MET A 33 4.89 9.18 -10.27
N CYS A 34 4.48 10.36 -10.75
CA CYS A 34 3.81 10.54 -12.03
C CYS A 34 4.64 11.41 -12.97
N THR A 35 4.66 11.11 -14.27
CA THR A 35 5.36 11.90 -15.28
C THR A 35 4.63 11.93 -16.62
N ARG A 36 4.75 13.04 -17.34
CA ARG A 36 4.29 13.19 -18.74
C ARG A 36 5.42 13.00 -19.76
N ASP A 37 6.57 12.49 -19.33
CA ASP A 37 7.68 12.20 -20.24
C ASP A 37 7.23 11.29 -21.40
N PRO A 38 7.32 11.74 -22.67
CA PRO A 38 6.91 10.95 -23.81
C PRO A 38 7.75 9.68 -24.01
N ALA A 39 9.00 9.66 -23.53
CA ALA A 39 9.88 8.49 -23.60
C ALA A 39 9.50 7.37 -22.60
N MET A 40 8.72 7.71 -21.58
CA MET A 40 8.28 6.75 -20.57
C MET A 40 7.21 5.82 -21.16
N HIS A 41 7.44 4.51 -21.02
CA HIS A 41 6.60 3.44 -21.56
C HIS A 41 6.14 2.47 -20.46
N ASN A 42 5.09 1.69 -20.76
CA ASN A 42 4.64 0.61 -19.89
C ASN A 42 5.76 -0.42 -19.71
N GLY A 43 6.02 -0.85 -18.48
CA GLY A 43 7.10 -1.80 -18.23
C GLY A 43 7.54 -1.83 -16.77
N ILE A 44 8.81 -2.13 -16.57
CA ILE A 44 9.45 -2.17 -15.25
C ILE A 44 10.72 -1.31 -15.33
N LEU A 45 10.85 -0.33 -14.44
CA LEU A 45 12.13 0.33 -14.18
C LEU A 45 12.92 -0.49 -13.15
N VAL A 46 14.23 -0.59 -13.34
CA VAL A 46 15.13 -1.28 -12.41
C VAL A 46 16.17 -0.28 -11.93
N ASP A 47 16.31 -0.11 -10.62
CA ASP A 47 17.32 0.76 -10.03
C ASP A 47 18.67 0.04 -9.85
N GLU A 48 19.69 0.76 -9.37
CA GLU A 48 21.03 0.22 -9.10
C GLU A 48 21.05 -0.86 -8.01
N LYS A 49 20.00 -0.94 -7.19
CA LYS A 49 19.81 -1.97 -6.15
C LYS A 49 18.95 -3.13 -6.65
N SER A 50 18.62 -3.18 -7.94
CA SER A 50 17.76 -4.18 -8.58
C SER A 50 16.30 -4.18 -8.11
N PHE A 51 15.83 -3.12 -7.45
CA PHE A 51 14.40 -2.95 -7.19
C PHE A 51 13.64 -2.71 -8.48
N ARG A 52 12.46 -3.31 -8.58
CA ARG A 52 11.65 -3.35 -9.81
C ARG A 52 10.40 -2.51 -9.62
N PHE A 53 10.31 -1.38 -10.31
CA PHE A 53 9.22 -0.41 -10.21
C PHE A 53 8.30 -0.52 -11.43
N PRO A 54 7.06 -1.01 -11.28
CA PRO A 54 6.14 -1.10 -12.38
C PRO A 54 5.72 0.28 -12.89
N VAL A 55 5.68 0.42 -14.21
CA VAL A 55 5.22 1.63 -14.88
C VAL A 55 4.03 1.30 -15.76
N TYR A 56 3.00 2.13 -15.66
CA TYR A 56 1.89 2.11 -16.59
C TYR A 56 1.50 3.51 -17.03
N LYS A 57 1.00 3.63 -18.26
CA LYS A 57 0.45 4.85 -18.83
C LYS A 57 -1.08 4.78 -18.75
N ASP A 58 -1.70 5.85 -18.28
CA ASP A 58 -3.15 5.97 -18.23
C ASP A 58 -3.73 6.41 -19.58
N VAL A 59 -5.06 6.55 -19.63
CA VAL A 59 -5.79 6.98 -20.84
C VAL A 59 -5.56 8.46 -21.19
N HIS A 60 -4.95 9.24 -20.30
CA HIS A 60 -4.62 10.65 -20.48
C HIS A 60 -3.14 10.88 -20.83
N GLY A 61 -2.39 9.79 -21.04
CA GLY A 61 -0.97 9.83 -21.38
C GLY A 61 -0.04 10.07 -20.20
N LEU A 62 -0.53 10.06 -18.96
CA LEU A 62 0.29 10.16 -17.75
C LEU A 62 0.89 8.80 -17.42
N SER A 63 2.20 8.77 -17.20
CA SER A 63 2.91 7.56 -16.75
C SER A 63 2.97 7.56 -15.22
N HIS A 64 2.53 6.47 -14.63
CA HIS A 64 2.52 6.21 -13.19
C HIS A 64 3.59 5.19 -12.86
N ILE A 65 4.51 5.57 -11.97
CA ILE A 65 5.58 4.72 -11.47
C ILE A 65 5.16 4.27 -10.07
N LEU A 66 4.98 2.96 -9.90
CA LEU A 66 4.58 2.35 -8.65
C LEU A 66 5.80 1.90 -7.85
N ASN A 67 5.65 1.83 -6.53
CA ASN A 67 6.69 1.33 -5.61
C ASN A 67 7.09 -0.12 -5.94
N SER A 68 8.29 -0.54 -5.55
CA SER A 68 8.81 -1.88 -5.86
C SER A 68 8.13 -3.00 -5.07
N SER A 69 7.54 -2.69 -3.91
CA SER A 69 6.88 -3.65 -3.03
C SER A 69 5.52 -3.16 -2.54
N ASP A 70 4.67 -4.10 -2.16
CA ASP A 70 3.35 -3.82 -1.60
C ASP A 70 3.45 -3.49 -0.11
N THR A 71 2.70 -2.49 0.32
CA THR A 71 2.45 -2.27 1.75
C THR A 71 1.44 -3.30 2.24
N ILE A 72 1.63 -3.82 3.45
CA ILE A 72 0.67 -4.68 4.16
C ILE A 72 0.57 -4.29 5.63
N LEU A 73 -0.61 -3.88 6.07
CA LEU A 73 -0.89 -3.56 7.48
C LEU A 73 -1.92 -4.49 8.12
N LEU A 74 -2.15 -5.68 7.51
CA LEU A 74 -3.04 -6.71 8.04
C LEU A 74 -2.79 -7.06 9.52
N PRO A 75 -1.53 -7.21 10.00
CA PRO A 75 -1.27 -7.46 11.41
C PRO A 75 -1.63 -6.30 12.35
N TYR A 76 -1.78 -5.08 11.80
CA TYR A 76 -1.98 -3.84 12.56
C TYR A 76 -3.41 -3.31 12.51
N LEU A 77 -4.36 -4.01 11.86
CA LEU A 77 -5.75 -3.57 11.76
C LEU A 77 -6.38 -3.27 13.13
N GLY A 78 -6.12 -4.13 14.11
CA GLY A 78 -6.62 -3.92 15.48
C GLY A 78 -6.01 -2.69 16.16
N GLU A 79 -4.76 -2.34 15.85
CA GLU A 79 -4.13 -1.13 16.37
C GLU A 79 -4.71 0.13 15.72
N LEU A 80 -4.85 0.13 14.39
CA LEU A 80 -5.46 1.23 13.64
C LEU A 80 -6.88 1.54 14.15
N GLY A 81 -7.69 0.50 14.41
CA GLY A 81 -9.02 0.69 15.01
C GLY A 81 -8.96 1.34 16.39
N ARG A 82 -7.99 0.97 17.25
CA ARG A 82 -7.79 1.60 18.57
C ARG A 82 -7.30 3.06 18.49
N MET A 83 -6.65 3.44 17.39
CA MET A 83 -6.26 4.84 17.15
C MET A 83 -7.45 5.73 16.76
N GLY A 84 -8.58 5.14 16.37
CA GLY A 84 -9.74 5.89 15.88
C GLY A 84 -9.85 5.93 14.35
N ILE A 85 -9.22 4.99 13.63
CA ILE A 85 -9.38 4.85 12.19
C ILE A 85 -10.68 4.09 11.89
N ASP A 86 -11.60 4.73 11.15
CA ASP A 86 -12.93 4.21 10.86
C ASP A 86 -12.96 3.15 9.75
N SER A 87 -12.00 3.24 8.82
CA SER A 87 -12.01 2.42 7.61
C SER A 87 -10.60 2.16 7.09
N VAL A 88 -10.48 1.10 6.29
CA VAL A 88 -9.21 0.73 5.67
C VAL A 88 -9.41 0.45 4.19
N GLY A 89 -8.46 0.91 3.38
CA GLY A 89 -8.46 0.73 1.94
C GLY A 89 -7.45 -0.34 1.50
N ILE A 90 -7.85 -1.20 0.56
CA ILE A 90 -6.97 -2.14 -0.14
C ILE A 90 -6.94 -1.78 -1.61
N ASP A 91 -5.75 -1.60 -2.18
CA ASP A 91 -5.59 -1.38 -3.62
C ASP A 91 -5.21 -2.67 -4.34
N LEU A 92 -6.19 -3.22 -5.05
CA LEU A 92 -6.06 -4.45 -5.84
C LEU A 92 -6.00 -4.17 -7.35
N ARG A 93 -5.96 -2.90 -7.76
CA ARG A 93 -5.91 -2.55 -9.18
C ARG A 93 -4.65 -3.14 -9.79
N ARG A 94 -4.78 -3.64 -11.03
CA ARG A 94 -3.68 -4.22 -11.81
C ARG A 94 -3.03 -5.45 -11.16
N ARG A 95 -3.72 -6.08 -10.19
CA ARG A 95 -3.30 -7.36 -9.62
C ARG A 95 -3.94 -8.53 -10.38
N PRO A 96 -3.22 -9.65 -10.53
CA PRO A 96 -3.81 -10.92 -10.91
C PRO A 96 -4.99 -11.29 -10.00
N GLU A 97 -6.03 -11.90 -10.57
CA GLU A 97 -7.27 -12.27 -9.88
C GLU A 97 -7.01 -13.10 -8.62
N ASN A 98 -6.09 -14.07 -8.69
CA ASN A 98 -5.75 -14.94 -7.57
C ASN A 98 -5.17 -14.16 -6.38
N ILE A 99 -4.32 -13.15 -6.62
CA ILE A 99 -3.78 -12.27 -5.58
C ILE A 99 -4.91 -11.40 -5.02
N ALA A 100 -5.71 -10.77 -5.89
CA ALA A 100 -6.81 -9.90 -5.48
C ALA A 100 -7.80 -10.64 -4.56
N ARG A 101 -8.20 -11.86 -4.94
CA ARG A 101 -9.06 -12.72 -4.13
C ARG A 101 -8.44 -13.04 -2.78
N ARG A 102 -7.18 -13.53 -2.76
CA ARG A 102 -6.51 -13.93 -1.52
C ARG A 102 -6.37 -12.76 -0.53
N VAL A 103 -6.06 -11.57 -1.04
CA VAL A 103 -5.98 -10.36 -0.21
C VAL A 103 -7.37 -10.01 0.33
N ALA A 104 -8.40 -9.96 -0.50
CA ALA A 104 -9.76 -9.64 -0.06
C ALA A 104 -10.24 -10.61 1.05
N GLU A 105 -10.02 -11.92 0.87
CA GLU A 105 -10.34 -12.95 1.86
C GLU A 105 -9.54 -12.77 3.17
N ALA A 106 -8.26 -12.44 3.07
CA ALA A 106 -7.40 -12.22 4.23
C ALA A 106 -7.90 -11.06 5.10
N TYR A 107 -8.22 -9.93 4.49
CA TYR A 107 -8.74 -8.75 5.21
C TYR A 107 -10.17 -8.97 5.72
N ALA A 108 -11.05 -9.60 4.94
CA ALA A 108 -12.42 -9.89 5.36
C ALA A 108 -12.48 -10.80 6.60
N ASN A 109 -11.57 -11.78 6.69
CA ASN A 109 -11.51 -12.73 7.80
C ASN A 109 -10.54 -12.31 8.91
N ASN A 110 -9.87 -11.16 8.79
CA ASN A 110 -8.76 -10.76 9.66
C ASN A 110 -7.72 -11.89 9.85
N ASP A 111 -7.42 -12.63 8.78
CA ASP A 111 -6.49 -13.76 8.77
C ASP A 111 -5.06 -13.25 8.72
N VAL A 112 -4.51 -12.85 9.87
CA VAL A 112 -3.14 -12.34 9.97
C VAL A 112 -2.09 -13.33 9.43
N LYS A 113 -2.36 -14.64 9.49
CA LYS A 113 -1.45 -15.68 8.98
C LYS A 113 -1.36 -15.67 7.46
N ALA A 114 -2.38 -15.16 6.76
CA ALA A 114 -2.34 -14.96 5.31
C ALA A 114 -1.16 -14.13 4.83
N LYS A 115 -0.59 -13.29 5.69
CA LYS A 115 0.59 -12.49 5.36
C LYS A 115 1.73 -13.34 4.79
N PHE A 116 1.94 -14.56 5.30
CA PHE A 116 3.03 -15.42 4.84
C PHE A 116 2.82 -15.85 3.38
N ASP A 117 1.63 -16.34 3.04
CA ASP A 117 1.28 -16.69 1.66
C ASP A 117 1.35 -15.46 0.74
N LEU A 118 0.81 -14.33 1.20
CA LEU A 118 0.81 -13.08 0.44
C LEU A 118 2.21 -12.55 0.17
N GLN A 119 3.16 -12.80 1.08
CA GLN A 119 4.55 -12.39 0.93
C GLN A 119 5.21 -13.11 -0.25
N GLU A 120 4.96 -14.41 -0.39
CA GLU A 120 5.43 -15.20 -1.53
C GLU A 120 4.73 -14.77 -2.82
N MET A 121 3.40 -14.65 -2.81
CA MET A 121 2.61 -14.29 -3.98
C MET A 121 2.94 -12.90 -4.55
N CYS A 122 3.26 -11.92 -3.67
CA CYS A 122 3.57 -10.56 -4.07
C CYS A 122 5.05 -10.32 -4.39
N GLY A 123 5.92 -11.29 -4.09
CA GLY A 123 7.38 -11.16 -4.28
C GLY A 123 8.04 -10.16 -3.33
N GLY A 124 7.41 -9.89 -2.18
CA GLY A 124 7.88 -8.92 -1.18
C GLY A 124 6.76 -8.03 -0.65
N LEU A 125 6.77 -7.83 0.67
CA LEU A 125 5.86 -6.95 1.39
C LEU A 125 6.66 -6.04 2.32
N ASN A 126 6.16 -4.84 2.56
CA ASN A 126 6.70 -3.88 3.51
C ASN A 126 5.58 -3.31 4.39
N TYR A 127 5.94 -2.52 5.39
CA TYR A 127 5.00 -1.81 6.26
C TYR A 127 4.87 -0.32 5.90
N GLY A 128 5.40 0.10 4.76
CA GLY A 128 5.47 1.49 4.34
C GLY A 128 6.17 2.35 5.39
N ALA A 129 5.66 3.56 5.59
CA ALA A 129 6.12 4.46 6.64
C ALA A 129 5.57 4.12 8.04
N TYR A 130 4.64 3.17 8.16
CA TYR A 130 3.90 2.93 9.40
C TYR A 130 4.80 2.66 10.61
N LEU A 131 5.89 1.90 10.42
CA LEU A 131 6.88 1.58 11.47
C LEU A 131 8.11 2.50 11.44
N ARG A 132 8.04 3.64 10.74
CA ARG A 132 9.13 4.60 10.73
C ARG A 132 9.24 5.25 12.11
N GLY A 133 10.43 5.20 12.71
CA GLY A 133 10.68 5.79 14.03
C GLY A 133 10.25 4.92 15.23
N THR A 134 9.73 3.72 14.99
CA THR A 134 9.49 2.74 16.07
C THR A 134 10.75 1.88 16.25
N GLU A 135 11.55 2.19 17.27
CA GLU A 135 12.56 1.28 17.84
C GLU A 135 11.96 0.35 18.89
#